data_AF-A0A067MGH0-F1
#
_entry.id   AF-A0A067MGH0-F1
#
_cell.length_a   1.000
_cell.length_b   1.000
_cell.length_c   1.000
_cell.angle_alpha   90.00
_cell.angle_beta   90.00
_cell.angle_gamma   90.00
#
_symmetry.space_group_name_H-M   'P 1'
#
loop_
_entity.id
_entity.type
_entity.pdbx_description
1 polymer ?
#
loop_
_entity_poly.entity_id
_entity_poly.type
_entity_poly.pdbx_seq_one_letter_code
_entity_poly.pdbx_strand_id
1 'polypeptide(L)'
;MRCICTIFCDSASLLNDPDPTIRELANEEREALSTTLSSYVTDTFPSLLLPSTSSPTSSLSAIIDLKSGVGGDESSLFLGEILRMYERIAAAGGFTPEMVSKNDLEGSRWGVKDAILEVKGKGAYDMFRWESGVHRVQRVPATETSGRVHTSTIAVIVLSNSDPHAAEGEQDIVDEKDVRVDVMRSRGAGGQHVNKTESAVRLVHEPTGITVSMQESRSQHQTGNKARAWQILRARLLDRKMLEEAQKKRAARRNLIKGR
;
A
#
# COMPACT_ATOMS: atom_id res chain seq x y z
N MET A 1 20.22 17.01 -30.58
CA MET A 1 18.94 16.29 -30.72
C MET A 1 17.87 17.11 -30.02
N ARG A 2 16.93 17.73 -30.76
CA ARG A 2 15.78 18.38 -30.14
C ARG A 2 14.79 17.30 -29.69
N CYS A 3 14.11 17.53 -28.57
CA CYS A 3 13.15 16.58 -28.02
C CYS A 3 11.90 16.55 -28.91
N ILE A 4 11.31 15.36 -29.12
CA ILE A 4 10.08 15.17 -29.92
C ILE A 4 8.95 16.10 -29.47
N CYS A 5 8.84 16.35 -28.16
CA CYS A 5 7.87 17.28 -27.60
C CYS A 5 8.13 18.74 -28.02
N THR A 6 9.40 19.15 -28.15
CA THR A 6 9.76 20.50 -28.62
C THR A 6 9.36 20.69 -30.08
N ILE A 7 9.61 19.69 -30.93
CA ILE A 7 9.25 19.72 -32.36
C ILE A 7 7.72 19.72 -32.52
N PHE A 8 7.01 18.93 -31.72
CA PHE A 8 5.53 18.93 -31.71
C PHE A 8 4.93 20.27 -31.26
N CYS A 9 5.54 20.95 -30.29
CA CYS A 9 5.10 22.30 -29.88
C CYS A 9 5.43 23.36 -30.93
N ASP A 10 6.62 23.32 -31.53
CA ASP A 10 7.04 24.27 -32.56
C ASP A 10 6.14 24.17 -33.81
N SER A 11 5.75 22.94 -34.20
CA SER A 11 4.81 22.69 -35.30
C SER A 11 3.43 23.32 -35.12
N ALA A 12 3.02 23.65 -33.88
CA ALA A 12 1.72 24.28 -33.62
C ALA A 12 1.64 25.70 -34.20
N SER A 13 2.77 26.40 -34.26
CA SER A 13 2.85 27.74 -34.87
C SER A 13 2.73 27.71 -36.39
N LEU A 14 3.19 26.61 -37.01
CA LEU A 14 3.21 26.41 -38.47
C LEU A 14 1.85 25.95 -39.04
N LEU A 15 0.92 25.52 -38.18
CA LEU A 15 -0.45 25.14 -38.59
C LEU A 15 -1.30 26.32 -39.08
N ASN A 16 -0.99 27.53 -38.63
CA ASN A 16 -1.68 28.76 -39.01
C ASN A 16 -0.87 29.58 -40.04
N ASP A 17 0.16 28.97 -40.65
CA ASP A 17 0.99 29.66 -41.63
C ASP A 17 0.15 30.03 -42.88
N PRO A 18 0.32 31.23 -43.46
CA PRO A 18 -0.38 31.62 -44.67
C PRO A 18 -0.10 30.70 -45.88
N ASP A 19 1.04 30.01 -45.92
CA ASP A 19 1.37 29.08 -46.99
C ASP A 19 0.65 27.72 -46.81
N PRO A 20 -0.19 27.27 -47.77
CA PRO A 20 -0.85 25.97 -47.70
C PRO A 20 0.11 24.79 -47.66
N THR A 21 1.28 24.87 -48.31
CA THR A 21 2.25 23.78 -48.36
C THR A 21 2.95 23.58 -47.01
N ILE A 22 3.26 24.67 -46.31
CA ILE A 22 3.84 24.63 -44.96
C ILE A 22 2.84 24.06 -43.96
N ARG A 23 1.55 24.40 -44.11
CA ARG A 23 0.49 23.83 -43.26
C ARG A 23 0.28 22.34 -43.48
N GLU A 24 0.32 21.86 -44.72
CA GLU A 24 0.24 20.43 -45.02
C GLU A 24 1.42 19.68 -44.42
N LEU A 25 2.65 20.17 -44.62
CA LEU A 25 3.87 19.57 -44.06
C LEU A 25 3.84 19.53 -42.53
N ALA A 26 3.37 20.61 -41.89
CA ALA A 26 3.24 20.67 -40.43
C ALA A 26 2.17 19.71 -39.88
N ASN A 27 1.07 19.48 -40.63
CA ASN A 27 0.05 18.49 -40.25
C ASN A 27 0.59 17.06 -40.34
N GLU A 28 1.26 16.72 -41.45
CA GLU A 28 1.88 15.40 -41.63
C GLU A 28 2.94 15.11 -40.54
N GLU A 29 3.80 16.09 -40.25
CA GLU A 29 4.82 15.96 -39.20
C GLU A 29 4.17 15.76 -37.82
N ARG A 30 3.08 16.49 -37.51
CA ARG A 30 2.35 16.32 -36.26
C ARG A 30 1.67 14.97 -36.14
N GLU A 31 1.10 14.46 -37.22
CA GLU A 31 0.45 13.15 -37.22
C GLU A 31 1.47 12.03 -36.96
N ALA A 32 2.63 12.09 -37.61
CA ALA A 32 3.75 11.17 -37.39
C ALA A 32 4.30 11.26 -35.95
N LEU A 33 4.50 12.48 -35.43
CA LEU A 33 4.99 12.70 -34.07
C LEU A 33 3.95 12.26 -33.03
N SER A 34 2.66 12.51 -33.25
CA SER A 34 1.55 12.08 -32.38
C SER A 34 1.49 10.55 -32.28
N THR A 35 1.63 9.86 -33.41
CA THR A 35 1.68 8.39 -33.47
C THR A 35 2.89 7.85 -32.69
N THR A 36 4.04 8.50 -32.84
CA THR A 36 5.28 8.13 -32.13
C THR A 36 5.17 8.40 -30.62
N LEU A 37 4.58 9.54 -30.23
CA LEU A 37 4.32 9.87 -28.82
C LEU A 37 3.35 8.87 -28.20
N SER A 38 2.31 8.50 -28.94
CA SER A 38 1.32 7.52 -28.50
C SER A 38 1.99 6.17 -28.25
N SER A 39 2.80 5.67 -29.17
CA SER A 39 3.51 4.39 -28.99
C SER A 39 4.52 4.41 -27.84
N TYR A 40 5.18 5.56 -27.60
CA TYR A 40 6.03 5.69 -26.43
C TYR A 40 5.24 5.64 -25.12
N VAL A 41 4.10 6.32 -25.05
CA VAL A 41 3.27 6.38 -23.85
C VAL A 41 2.55 5.06 -23.57
N THR A 42 2.10 4.34 -24.60
CA THR A 42 1.34 3.09 -24.44
C THR A 42 2.21 1.86 -24.29
N ASP A 43 3.33 1.79 -25.01
CA ASP A 43 4.11 0.55 -25.11
C ASP A 43 5.50 0.69 -24.49
N THR A 44 6.24 1.72 -24.90
CA THR A 44 7.68 1.83 -24.59
C THR A 44 7.92 2.23 -23.14
N PHE A 45 7.25 3.26 -22.64
CA PHE A 45 7.42 3.68 -21.24
C PHE A 45 6.84 2.66 -20.26
N PRO A 46 5.62 2.11 -20.46
CA PRO A 46 5.11 1.08 -19.56
C PRO A 46 6.01 -0.13 -19.49
N SER A 47 6.58 -0.60 -20.61
CA SER A 47 7.53 -1.74 -20.60
C SER A 47 8.86 -1.44 -19.90
N LEU A 48 9.29 -0.18 -19.84
CA LEU A 48 10.52 0.24 -19.16
C LEU A 48 10.31 0.59 -17.68
N LEU A 49 9.15 1.16 -17.33
CA LEU A 49 8.85 1.68 -15.99
C LEU A 49 8.18 0.65 -15.11
N LEU A 50 7.32 -0.18 -15.68
CA LEU A 50 6.66 -1.25 -14.94
C LEU A 50 7.60 -2.45 -14.92
N PRO A 51 7.80 -3.09 -13.76
CA PRO A 51 8.48 -4.37 -13.73
C PRO A 51 7.73 -5.32 -14.67
N SER A 52 8.47 -6.13 -15.43
CA SER A 52 7.90 -7.11 -16.35
C SER A 52 6.82 -7.94 -15.63
N THR A 53 5.81 -8.38 -16.38
CA THR A 53 4.69 -9.22 -15.89
C THR A 53 5.13 -10.50 -15.14
N SER A 54 6.43 -10.81 -15.16
CA SER A 54 7.16 -11.83 -14.42
C SER A 54 7.70 -11.41 -13.05
N SER A 55 7.35 -10.24 -12.51
CA SER A 55 7.71 -9.86 -11.14
C SER A 55 7.21 -10.93 -10.15
N PRO A 56 8.01 -11.37 -9.16
CA PRO A 56 7.57 -12.34 -8.16
C PRO A 56 6.37 -11.83 -7.33
N THR A 57 6.06 -10.53 -7.43
CA THR A 57 4.96 -9.87 -6.73
C THR A 57 3.65 -9.79 -7.51
N SER A 58 3.67 -10.12 -8.81
CA SER A 58 2.55 -9.92 -9.75
C SER A 58 1.30 -10.75 -9.38
N SER A 59 1.49 -11.87 -8.67
CA SER A 59 0.40 -12.72 -8.19
C SER A 59 -0.05 -12.43 -6.76
N LEU A 60 0.59 -11.50 -6.06
CA LEU A 60 0.40 -11.32 -4.62
C LEU A 60 -0.77 -10.39 -4.29
N SER A 61 -1.52 -10.78 -3.27
CA SER A 61 -2.53 -9.95 -2.61
C SER A 61 -1.84 -8.90 -1.72
N ALA A 62 -2.57 -7.88 -1.27
CA ALA A 62 -2.03 -6.82 -0.42
C ALA A 62 -2.66 -6.83 0.98
N ILE A 63 -1.89 -6.48 2.00
CA ILE A 63 -2.39 -6.10 3.32
C ILE A 63 -2.01 -4.64 3.56
N ILE A 64 -3.00 -3.80 3.82
CA ILE A 64 -2.83 -2.38 4.09
C ILE A 64 -3.06 -2.16 5.60
N ASP A 65 -1.99 -1.85 6.33
CA ASP A 65 -1.98 -1.53 7.77
C ASP A 65 -1.96 0.01 7.91
N LEU A 66 -3.06 0.59 8.40
CA LEU A 66 -3.25 2.02 8.59
C LEU A 66 -3.21 2.37 10.07
N LYS A 67 -2.48 3.43 10.42
CA LYS A 67 -2.38 3.93 11.80
C LYS A 67 -2.51 5.44 11.87
N SER A 68 -3.27 5.89 12.86
CA SER A 68 -3.38 7.32 13.18
C SER A 68 -2.02 7.85 13.65
N GLY A 69 -1.67 9.05 13.17
CA GLY A 69 -0.42 9.72 13.44
C GLY A 69 -0.60 10.94 14.34
N VAL A 70 -0.02 12.06 13.92
CA VAL A 70 -0.14 13.33 14.65
C VAL A 70 -1.46 14.00 14.29
N GLY A 71 -2.15 14.59 15.27
CA GLY A 71 -3.41 15.31 15.04
C GLY A 71 -4.58 14.85 15.92
N GLY A 72 -4.37 13.89 16.83
CA GLY A 72 -5.39 13.44 17.77
C GLY A 72 -6.63 12.91 17.06
N ASP A 73 -7.82 13.30 17.51
CA ASP A 73 -9.10 12.85 16.97
C ASP A 73 -9.25 13.11 15.46
N GLU A 74 -8.67 14.20 14.95
CA GLU A 74 -8.70 14.52 13.52
C GLU A 74 -7.90 13.51 12.69
N SER A 75 -6.77 13.02 13.21
CA SER A 75 -5.99 11.98 12.53
C SER A 75 -6.77 10.67 12.44
N SER A 76 -7.59 10.36 13.45
CA SER A 76 -8.46 9.19 13.45
C SER A 76 -9.65 9.33 12.49
N LEU A 77 -10.22 10.52 12.37
CA LEU A 77 -11.25 10.80 11.35
C LEU A 77 -10.67 10.70 9.94
N PHE A 78 -9.49 11.28 9.71
CA PHE A 78 -8.79 11.19 8.43
C PHE A 78 -8.44 9.74 8.07
N LEU A 79 -8.02 8.92 9.04
CA LEU A 79 -7.79 7.50 8.81
C LEU A 79 -9.06 6.78 8.34
N GLY A 80 -10.21 7.06 8.96
CA GLY A 80 -11.49 6.49 8.56
C GLY A 80 -11.91 6.86 7.13
N GLU A 81 -11.59 8.09 6.69
CA GLU A 81 -11.83 8.53 5.31
C GLU A 81 -10.92 7.81 4.30
N ILE A 82 -9.63 7.70 4.63
CA ILE A 82 -8.64 7.01 3.79
C ILE A 82 -8.93 5.51 3.70
N LEU A 83 -9.38 4.88 4.80
CA LEU A 83 -9.82 3.50 4.78
C LEU A 83 -10.98 3.29 3.78
N ARG A 84 -12.00 4.15 3.84
CA ARG A 84 -13.14 4.11 2.89
C ARG A 84 -12.70 4.36 1.44
N MET A 85 -11.70 5.23 1.25
CA MET A 85 -11.12 5.46 -0.07
C MET A 85 -10.47 4.19 -0.61
N TYR A 86 -9.64 3.50 0.17
CA TYR A 86 -9.00 2.25 -0.26
C TYR A 86 -10.00 1.12 -0.52
N GLU A 87 -11.05 0.97 0.29
CA GLU A 87 -12.13 0.01 0.03
C GLU A 87 -12.79 0.26 -1.33
N ARG A 88 -13.07 1.52 -1.67
CA ARG A 88 -13.69 1.90 -2.95
C ARG A 88 -12.75 1.73 -4.13
N ILE A 89 -11.49 2.13 -4.00
CA ILE A 89 -10.49 1.98 -5.06
C ILE A 89 -10.22 0.50 -5.34
N ALA A 90 -10.11 -0.33 -4.30
CA ALA A 90 -9.94 -1.78 -4.45
C ALA A 90 -11.14 -2.40 -5.18
N ALA A 91 -12.37 -2.09 -4.76
CA ALA A 91 -13.57 -2.59 -5.41
C ALA A 91 -13.69 -2.12 -6.88
N ALA A 92 -13.38 -0.85 -7.16
CA ALA A 92 -13.38 -0.31 -8.52
C ALA A 92 -12.30 -0.95 -9.41
N GLY A 93 -11.16 -1.35 -8.84
CA GLY A 93 -10.08 -2.05 -9.51
C GLY A 93 -10.32 -3.55 -9.73
N GLY A 94 -11.50 -4.07 -9.35
CA GLY A 94 -11.81 -5.50 -9.46
C GLY A 94 -11.19 -6.38 -8.38
N PHE A 95 -10.65 -5.79 -7.32
CA PHE A 95 -10.15 -6.50 -6.14
C PHE A 95 -11.25 -6.71 -5.11
N THR A 96 -11.06 -7.68 -4.22
CA THR A 96 -11.99 -7.95 -3.11
C THR A 96 -11.39 -7.44 -1.80
N PRO A 97 -11.80 -6.27 -1.29
CA PRO A 97 -11.37 -5.76 0.01
C PRO A 97 -12.08 -6.50 1.17
N GLU A 98 -11.32 -6.95 2.16
CA GLU A 98 -11.79 -7.63 3.37
C GLU A 98 -11.17 -6.97 4.60
N MET A 99 -12.01 -6.49 5.52
CA MET A 99 -11.54 -5.87 6.76
C MET A 99 -11.06 -6.96 7.73
N VAL A 100 -9.77 -6.92 8.10
CA VAL A 100 -9.15 -7.91 8.99
C VAL A 100 -9.25 -7.47 10.45
N SER A 101 -8.95 -6.20 10.71
CA SER A 101 -9.02 -5.61 12.05
C SER A 101 -9.37 -4.14 11.94
N LYS A 102 -10.20 -3.63 12.85
CA LYS A 102 -10.52 -2.21 12.91
C LYS A 102 -10.79 -1.77 14.34
N ASN A 103 -9.91 -0.90 14.83
CA ASN A 103 -10.04 -0.31 16.16
C ASN A 103 -10.58 1.11 16.05
N ASP A 104 -11.86 1.28 16.38
CA ASP A 104 -12.50 2.59 16.46
C ASP A 104 -12.03 3.37 17.71
N LEU A 105 -12.01 4.69 17.63
CA LEU A 105 -11.66 5.58 18.74
C LEU A 105 -12.86 5.75 19.69
N GLU A 106 -12.69 5.39 20.96
CA GLU A 106 -13.74 5.53 21.97
C GLU A 106 -14.19 6.99 22.12
N GLY A 107 -15.51 7.23 22.08
CA GLY A 107 -16.10 8.56 22.30
C GLY A 107 -16.14 9.47 21.06
N SER A 108 -15.49 9.13 19.95
CA SER A 108 -15.56 9.89 18.71
C SER A 108 -16.52 9.21 17.71
N ARG A 109 -17.46 9.96 17.15
CA ARG A 109 -18.27 9.47 16.03
C ARG A 109 -17.36 9.41 14.81
N TRP A 110 -17.05 8.19 14.35
CA TRP A 110 -16.33 7.88 13.09
C TRP A 110 -14.80 7.90 13.13
N GLY A 111 -14.15 8.16 14.26
CA GLY A 111 -12.70 8.09 14.37
C GLY A 111 -12.21 6.64 14.38
N VAL A 112 -11.21 6.31 13.56
CA VAL A 112 -10.53 5.01 13.55
C VAL A 112 -9.08 5.19 13.99
N LYS A 113 -8.66 4.46 15.02
CA LYS A 113 -7.30 4.56 15.57
C LYS A 113 -6.30 3.80 14.70
N ASP A 114 -6.64 2.58 14.34
CA ASP A 114 -5.86 1.71 13.48
C ASP A 114 -6.77 0.70 12.78
N ALA A 115 -6.39 0.28 11.58
CA ALA A 115 -7.15 -0.67 10.78
C ALA A 115 -6.22 -1.48 9.87
N ILE A 116 -6.59 -2.73 9.63
CA ILE A 116 -5.91 -3.63 8.71
C ILE A 116 -6.93 -4.07 7.66
N LEU A 117 -6.67 -3.72 6.41
CA LEU A 117 -7.47 -4.08 5.24
C LEU A 117 -6.71 -5.07 4.38
N GLU A 118 -7.28 -6.23 4.11
CA GLU A 118 -6.74 -7.20 3.17
C GLU A 118 -7.39 -6.99 1.80
N VAL A 119 -6.60 -6.82 0.75
CA VAL A 119 -7.08 -6.66 -0.62
C VAL A 119 -6.69 -7.90 -1.41
N LYS A 120 -7.68 -8.76 -1.67
CA LYS A 120 -7.49 -10.02 -2.39
C LYS A 120 -7.58 -9.80 -3.89
N GLY A 121 -6.62 -10.34 -4.62
CA GLY A 121 -6.62 -10.39 -6.07
C GLY A 121 -5.23 -10.27 -6.68
N LYS A 122 -5.10 -10.79 -7.91
CA LYS A 122 -3.83 -10.81 -8.64
C LYS A 122 -3.33 -9.39 -8.91
N GLY A 123 -2.13 -9.07 -8.42
CA GLY A 123 -1.49 -7.77 -8.63
C GLY A 123 -1.95 -6.67 -7.67
N ALA A 124 -2.71 -7.01 -6.62
CA ALA A 124 -3.15 -6.03 -5.63
C ALA A 124 -1.94 -5.36 -4.95
N TYR A 125 -0.92 -6.13 -4.58
CA TYR A 125 0.28 -5.56 -3.97
C TYR A 125 0.99 -4.57 -4.90
N ASP A 126 1.14 -4.90 -6.18
CA ASP A 126 1.83 -4.01 -7.12
C ASP A 126 1.08 -2.70 -7.37
N MET A 127 -0.24 -2.71 -7.26
CA MET A 127 -1.07 -1.51 -7.33
C MET A 127 -0.85 -0.61 -6.09
N PHE A 128 -0.94 -1.19 -4.89
CA PHE A 128 -0.94 -0.41 -3.64
C PHE A 128 0.45 -0.16 -3.04
N ARG A 129 1.52 -0.84 -3.46
CA ARG A 129 2.85 -0.74 -2.83
C ARG A 129 3.40 0.69 -2.74
N TRP A 130 2.97 1.57 -3.64
CA TRP A 130 3.39 2.97 -3.72
C TRP A 130 2.71 3.87 -2.69
N GLU A 131 1.64 3.38 -2.06
CA GLU A 131 0.88 4.08 -1.03
C GLU A 131 1.53 4.00 0.35
N SER A 132 2.57 3.16 0.50
CA SER A 132 3.30 2.99 1.74
C SER A 132 4.05 4.29 2.11
N GLY A 133 3.70 4.88 3.24
CA GLY A 133 4.27 6.16 3.67
C GLY A 133 3.39 6.94 4.64
N VAL A 134 3.76 8.20 4.86
CA VAL A 134 3.02 9.13 5.70
C VAL A 134 2.14 10.01 4.81
N HIS A 135 0.84 9.99 5.06
CA HIS A 135 -0.13 10.81 4.36
C HIS A 135 -0.52 12.00 5.25
N ARG A 136 -0.58 13.20 4.66
CA ARG A 136 -0.82 14.46 5.38
C ARG A 136 -2.12 15.10 4.91
N VAL A 137 -2.92 15.59 5.85
CA VAL A 137 -4.11 16.40 5.59
C VAL A 137 -3.97 17.77 6.27
N GLN A 138 -4.42 18.82 5.59
CA GLN A 138 -4.52 20.17 6.12
C GLN A 138 -5.92 20.70 5.86
N ARG A 139 -6.73 20.80 6.92
CA ARG A 139 -8.11 21.30 6.85
C ARG A 139 -8.57 21.83 8.20
N VAL A 140 -9.75 22.45 8.23
CA VAL A 140 -10.45 22.76 9.49
C VAL A 140 -11.08 21.44 9.98
N PRO A 141 -10.64 20.89 11.14
CA PRO A 141 -11.19 19.65 11.67
C PRO A 141 -12.69 19.75 11.94
N ALA A 142 -13.41 18.64 11.81
CA ALA A 142 -14.82 18.58 12.22
C ALA A 142 -14.99 18.76 13.74
N THR A 143 -13.92 18.52 14.52
CA THR A 143 -13.89 18.67 15.97
C THR A 143 -13.50 20.08 16.43
N GLU A 144 -13.13 20.99 15.52
CA GLU A 144 -12.60 22.31 15.84
C GLU A 144 -13.70 23.39 15.82
N THR A 145 -13.80 24.19 16.88
CA THR A 145 -14.83 25.25 17.00
C THR A 145 -14.31 26.60 16.50
N SER A 146 -13.00 26.86 16.55
CA SER A 146 -12.42 28.16 16.17
C SER A 146 -12.25 28.34 14.65
N GLY A 147 -12.51 27.33 13.84
CA GLY A 147 -12.32 27.39 12.38
C GLY A 147 -10.85 27.43 11.93
N ARG A 148 -9.92 27.01 12.78
CA ARG A 148 -8.48 27.02 12.47
C ARG A 148 -8.09 25.80 11.65
N VAL A 149 -7.16 25.98 10.72
CA VAL A 149 -6.62 24.89 9.91
C VAL A 149 -5.60 24.11 10.74
N HIS A 150 -5.82 22.80 10.89
CA HIS A 150 -4.88 21.89 11.54
C HIS A 150 -4.17 21.04 10.50
N THR A 151 -2.97 20.56 10.86
CA THR A 151 -2.22 19.59 10.06
C THR A 151 -2.22 18.27 10.81
N SER A 152 -2.75 17.23 10.18
CA SER A 152 -2.81 15.88 10.73
C SER A 152 -2.15 14.89 9.79
N THR A 153 -1.68 13.76 10.32
CA THR A 153 -1.00 12.71 9.57
C THR A 153 -1.53 11.33 9.90
N ILE A 154 -1.41 10.41 8.94
CA ILE A 154 -1.58 8.97 9.15
C ILE A 154 -0.38 8.24 8.53
N ALA A 155 -0.09 7.05 9.03
CA ALA A 155 0.88 6.14 8.44
C ALA A 155 0.13 5.00 7.74
N VAL A 156 0.53 4.70 6.52
CA VAL A 156 0.03 3.57 5.73
C VAL A 156 1.21 2.68 5.42
N ILE A 157 1.07 1.38 5.69
CA ILE A 157 2.06 0.36 5.36
C ILE A 157 1.37 -0.68 4.49
N VAL A 158 1.94 -0.93 3.30
CA VAL A 158 1.42 -1.94 2.38
C VAL A 158 2.37 -3.12 2.36
N LEU A 159 1.85 -4.29 2.71
CA LEU A 159 2.57 -5.54 2.78
C LEU A 159 2.06 -6.49 1.71
N SER A 160 2.95 -7.31 1.14
CA SER A 160 2.52 -8.38 0.25
C SER A 160 2.01 -9.56 1.07
N ASN A 161 0.93 -10.16 0.62
CA ASN A 161 0.41 -11.39 1.18
C ASN A 161 0.38 -12.46 0.08
N SER A 162 1.10 -13.56 0.30
CA SER A 162 0.92 -14.77 -0.48
C SER A 162 -0.32 -15.48 0.02
N ASP A 163 -1.21 -15.86 -0.90
CA ASP A 163 -2.30 -16.75 -0.52
C ASP A 163 -1.70 -18.06 0.00
N PRO A 164 -2.15 -18.60 1.14
CA PRO A 164 -1.63 -19.86 1.67
C PRO A 164 -1.92 -21.07 0.77
N HIS A 165 -2.73 -20.90 -0.29
CA HIS A 165 -2.98 -21.89 -1.33
C HIS A 165 -2.12 -21.69 -2.59
N ALA A 166 -1.30 -20.64 -2.65
CA ALA A 166 -0.40 -20.38 -3.77
C ALA A 166 0.85 -21.27 -3.63
N ALA A 167 0.78 -22.45 -4.27
CA ALA A 167 1.87 -23.40 -4.53
C ALA A 167 2.64 -23.94 -3.31
N GLU A 168 2.42 -25.23 -3.02
CA GLU A 168 3.32 -26.08 -2.23
C GLU A 168 4.75 -25.99 -2.80
N GLY A 169 5.64 -25.20 -2.19
CA GLY A 169 7.03 -25.09 -2.66
C GLY A 169 7.82 -23.88 -2.17
N GLU A 170 7.18 -22.80 -1.72
CA GLU A 170 7.91 -21.72 -1.04
C GLU A 170 8.24 -22.14 0.39
N GLN A 171 9.53 -22.29 0.70
CA GLN A 171 10.01 -22.45 2.06
C GLN A 171 9.40 -21.34 2.92
N ASP A 172 8.67 -21.72 3.97
CA ASP A 172 8.06 -20.77 4.88
C ASP A 172 9.16 -19.84 5.40
N ILE A 173 8.98 -18.53 5.22
CA ILE A 173 10.01 -17.52 5.57
C ILE A 173 10.27 -17.49 7.08
N VAL A 174 9.40 -18.14 7.86
CA VAL A 174 9.36 -18.10 9.31
C VAL A 174 9.48 -19.50 9.86
N ASP A 175 10.55 -19.77 10.59
CA ASP A 175 10.66 -20.98 11.39
C ASP A 175 9.78 -20.85 12.64
N GLU A 176 8.89 -21.82 12.87
CA GLU A 176 7.97 -21.78 14.01
C GLU A 176 8.70 -21.73 15.37
N LYS A 177 9.94 -22.25 15.42
CA LYS A 177 10.78 -22.28 16.63
C LYS A 177 11.26 -20.90 17.06
N ASP A 178 11.32 -19.96 16.13
CA ASP A 178 11.81 -18.59 16.37
C ASP A 178 10.67 -17.64 16.78
N VAL A 179 9.43 -18.15 16.85
CA VAL A 179 8.24 -17.37 17.20
C VAL A 179 7.69 -17.79 18.54
N ARG A 180 7.75 -16.87 19.50
CA ARG A 180 7.05 -17.03 20.77
C ARG A 180 5.57 -16.65 20.61
N VAL A 181 4.69 -17.56 21.00
CA VAL A 181 3.23 -17.39 20.98
C VAL A 181 2.75 -17.12 22.41
N ASP A 182 2.39 -15.88 22.69
CA ASP A 182 1.83 -15.47 23.97
C ASP A 182 0.29 -15.36 23.83
N VAL A 183 -0.46 -16.15 24.59
CA VAL A 183 -1.93 -16.06 24.66
C VAL A 183 -2.31 -15.14 25.82
N MET A 184 -3.15 -14.16 25.56
CA MET A 184 -3.52 -13.13 26.51
C MET A 184 -5.04 -12.97 26.59
N ARG A 185 -5.49 -12.38 27.70
CA ARG A 185 -6.87 -11.94 27.85
C ARG A 185 -7.10 -10.69 27.00
N SER A 186 -8.22 -10.65 26.31
CA SER A 186 -8.62 -9.49 25.51
C SER A 186 -8.84 -8.28 26.41
N ARG A 187 -8.43 -7.09 25.98
CA ARG A 187 -8.70 -5.83 26.69
C ARG A 187 -9.91 -5.14 26.06
N GLY A 188 -10.89 -4.71 26.85
CA GLY A 188 -12.05 -3.94 26.38
C GLY A 188 -13.28 -4.04 27.28
N ALA A 189 -14.29 -3.20 27.00
CA ALA A 189 -15.59 -3.21 27.67
C ALA A 189 -16.38 -4.48 27.30
N GLY A 190 -16.12 -5.58 28.01
CA GLY A 190 -16.81 -6.84 27.85
C GLY A 190 -17.26 -7.41 29.18
N GLY A 191 -18.44 -8.01 29.20
CA GLY A 191 -19.01 -8.64 30.41
C GLY A 191 -18.18 -9.82 30.93
N GLN A 192 -18.76 -10.64 31.82
CA GLN A 192 -18.05 -11.73 32.49
C GLN A 192 -17.26 -12.69 31.57
N HIS A 193 -17.65 -12.83 30.30
CA HIS A 193 -16.97 -13.67 29.31
C HIS A 193 -15.61 -13.11 28.86
N VAL A 194 -15.45 -11.78 28.72
CA VAL A 194 -14.18 -11.16 28.29
C VAL A 194 -13.10 -11.25 29.38
N ASN A 195 -13.53 -11.28 30.64
CA ASN A 195 -12.60 -11.42 31.77
C ASN A 195 -12.13 -12.86 31.99
N LYS A 196 -12.82 -13.87 31.44
CA LYS A 196 -12.53 -15.30 31.64
C LYS A 196 -11.83 -15.96 30.45
N THR A 197 -12.02 -15.47 29.23
CA THR A 197 -11.57 -16.16 28.02
C THR A 197 -10.27 -15.57 27.46
N GLU A 198 -9.26 -16.43 27.28
CA GLU A 198 -7.96 -16.10 26.69
C GLU A 198 -8.03 -16.13 25.16
N SER A 199 -8.71 -15.14 24.57
CA SER A 199 -8.96 -15.12 23.12
C SER A 199 -7.94 -14.31 22.30
N ALA A 200 -7.11 -13.49 22.93
CA ALA A 200 -6.15 -12.64 22.24
C ALA A 200 -4.80 -13.35 22.09
N VAL A 201 -4.16 -13.19 20.93
CA VAL A 201 -2.87 -13.84 20.61
C VAL A 201 -1.84 -12.76 20.28
N ARG A 202 -0.63 -12.92 20.81
CA ARG A 202 0.54 -12.13 20.46
C ARG A 202 1.62 -13.07 19.94
N LEU A 203 2.18 -12.75 18.78
CA LEU A 203 3.35 -13.41 18.22
C LEU A 203 4.55 -12.48 18.33
N VAL A 204 5.68 -13.03 18.76
CA VAL A 204 6.97 -12.33 18.83
C VAL A 204 7.99 -13.17 18.09
N HIS A 205 8.53 -12.65 16.99
CA HIS A 205 9.66 -13.28 16.31
C HIS A 205 10.95 -12.84 16.99
N GLU A 206 11.57 -13.75 17.75
CA GLU A 206 12.71 -13.43 18.63
C GLU A 206 13.94 -12.87 17.87
N PRO A 207 14.34 -13.43 16.70
CA PRO A 207 15.51 -12.94 15.98
C PRO A 207 15.37 -11.50 15.46
N THR A 208 14.17 -11.06 15.09
CA THR A 208 13.93 -9.72 14.53
C THR A 208 13.27 -8.75 15.49
N GLY A 209 12.73 -9.24 16.61
CA GLY A 209 11.94 -8.45 17.56
C GLY A 209 10.57 -7.99 17.04
N ILE A 210 10.11 -8.47 15.87
CA ILE A 210 8.82 -8.06 15.31
C ILE A 210 7.68 -8.69 16.12
N THR A 211 6.77 -7.85 16.59
CA THR A 211 5.60 -8.27 17.35
C THR A 211 4.30 -8.01 16.59
N VAL A 212 3.38 -8.97 16.62
CA VAL A 212 2.02 -8.86 16.06
C VAL A 212 1.03 -9.30 17.14
N SER A 213 -0.06 -8.54 17.31
CA SER A 213 -1.13 -8.89 18.26
C SER A 213 -2.49 -8.85 17.57
N MET A 214 -3.33 -9.84 17.86
CA MET A 214 -4.66 -9.99 17.25
C MET A 214 -5.72 -10.29 18.33
N GLN A 215 -6.84 -9.57 18.29
CA GLN A 215 -7.89 -9.61 19.34
C GLN A 215 -9.34 -9.63 18.81
N GLU A 216 -9.56 -9.65 17.49
CA GLU A 216 -10.83 -9.26 16.86
C GLU A 216 -11.99 -10.26 17.03
N SER A 217 -11.75 -11.57 16.93
CA SER A 217 -12.87 -12.54 16.82
C SER A 217 -13.49 -12.91 18.18
N ARG A 218 -14.81 -12.65 18.32
CA ARG A 218 -15.59 -12.90 19.54
C ARG A 218 -16.15 -14.33 19.67
N SER A 219 -16.36 -15.07 18.57
CA SER A 219 -17.22 -16.26 18.63
C SER A 219 -16.53 -17.62 18.70
N GLN A 220 -15.42 -17.89 18.01
CA GLN A 220 -14.81 -19.22 18.16
C GLN A 220 -13.36 -19.23 17.62
N HIS A 221 -12.46 -19.70 18.49
CA HIS A 221 -11.08 -20.09 18.23
C HIS A 221 -10.02 -18.98 18.25
N GLN A 222 -9.25 -18.98 19.35
CA GLN A 222 -7.82 -18.65 19.40
C GLN A 222 -7.08 -19.02 18.10
N THR A 223 -7.44 -20.14 17.46
CA THR A 223 -6.91 -20.63 16.18
C THR A 223 -7.10 -19.63 15.02
N GLY A 224 -8.24 -18.94 14.92
CA GLY A 224 -8.48 -17.94 13.88
C GLY A 224 -7.63 -16.67 14.09
N ASN A 225 -7.58 -16.17 15.33
CA ASN A 225 -6.71 -15.05 15.70
C ASN A 225 -5.23 -15.41 15.52
N LYS A 226 -4.84 -16.66 15.85
CA LYS A 226 -3.51 -17.21 15.62
C LYS A 226 -3.19 -17.23 14.12
N ALA A 227 -4.06 -17.79 13.28
CA ALA A 227 -3.85 -17.85 11.83
C ALA A 227 -3.66 -16.46 11.20
N ARG A 228 -4.49 -15.49 11.56
CA ARG A 228 -4.36 -14.09 11.11
C ARG A 228 -3.08 -13.44 11.62
N ALA A 229 -2.70 -13.68 12.88
CA ALA A 229 -1.45 -13.15 13.42
C ALA A 229 -0.23 -13.71 12.68
N TRP A 230 -0.24 -15.00 12.32
CA TRP A 230 0.81 -15.63 11.52
C TRP A 230 0.88 -15.03 10.11
N GLN A 231 -0.27 -14.83 9.46
CA GLN A 231 -0.35 -14.19 8.15
C GLN A 231 0.30 -12.80 8.15
N ILE A 232 -0.03 -11.95 9.13
CA ILE A 232 0.55 -10.61 9.26
C ILE A 232 2.04 -10.68 9.60
N LEU A 233 2.46 -11.61 10.47
CA LEU A 233 3.87 -11.79 10.83
C LEU A 233 4.71 -12.18 9.61
N ARG A 234 4.25 -13.15 8.82
CA ARG A 234 4.87 -13.56 7.56
C ARG A 234 5.00 -12.38 6.60
N ALA A 235 3.92 -11.62 6.40
CA ALA A 235 3.92 -10.45 5.54
C ALA A 235 4.94 -9.38 5.97
N ARG A 236 5.07 -9.11 7.28
CA ARG A 236 6.06 -8.16 7.82
C ARG A 236 7.51 -8.65 7.68
N LEU A 237 7.75 -9.94 7.89
CA LEU A 237 9.10 -10.53 7.74
C LEU A 237 9.54 -10.56 6.27
N LEU A 238 8.62 -10.88 5.36
CA LEU A 238 8.85 -10.83 3.93
C LEU A 238 9.18 -9.40 3.48
N ASP A 239 8.39 -8.41 3.89
CA ASP A 239 8.64 -6.99 3.57
C ASP A 239 10.03 -6.54 4.05
N ARG A 240 10.39 -6.89 5.29
CA ARG A 240 11.74 -6.63 5.82
C ARG A 240 12.83 -7.24 4.94
N LYS A 241 12.69 -8.51 4.55
CA LYS A 241 13.66 -9.21 3.69
C LYS A 241 13.77 -8.53 2.32
N MET A 242 12.65 -8.18 1.70
CA MET A 242 12.63 -7.45 0.42
C MET A 242 13.32 -6.09 0.53
N LEU A 243 13.08 -5.37 1.62
CA LEU A 243 13.73 -4.08 1.87
C LEU A 243 15.25 -4.24 2.03
N GLU A 244 15.70 -5.23 2.80
CA GLU A 244 17.12 -5.53 2.97
C GLU A 244 17.79 -5.92 1.65
N GLU A 245 17.16 -6.77 0.83
CA GLU A 245 17.65 -7.14 -0.50
C GLU A 245 17.73 -5.93 -1.44
N ALA A 246 16.70 -5.08 -1.44
CA ALA A 246 16.68 -3.86 -2.23
C ALA A 246 17.80 -2.91 -1.80
N GLN A 247 18.05 -2.77 -0.49
CA GLN A 247 19.16 -1.99 0.05
C GLN A 247 20.52 -2.58 -0.35
N LYS A 248 20.70 -3.90 -0.25
CA LYS A 248 21.92 -4.60 -0.70
C LYS A 248 22.18 -4.38 -2.20
N LYS A 249 21.16 -4.53 -3.05
CA LYS A 249 21.27 -4.26 -4.50
C LYS A 249 21.62 -2.80 -4.79
N ARG A 250 20.99 -1.84 -4.08
CA ARG A 250 21.29 -0.41 -4.20
C ARG A 250 22.73 -0.10 -3.76
N ALA A 251 23.19 -0.70 -2.67
CA ALA A 251 24.56 -0.54 -2.16
C ALA A 251 25.59 -1.14 -3.14
N ALA A 252 25.33 -2.33 -3.68
CA ALA A 252 26.17 -2.96 -4.70
C ALA A 252 26.25 -2.09 -5.97
N ARG A 253 25.13 -1.56 -6.46
CA ARG A 253 25.10 -0.63 -7.60
C ARG A 253 25.87 0.66 -7.32
N ARG A 254 25.75 1.22 -6.11
CA ARG A 254 26.51 2.41 -5.69
C ARG A 254 28.02 2.15 -5.67
N ASN A 255 28.43 0.97 -5.21
CA ASN A 255 29.84 0.58 -5.19
C ASN A 255 30.41 0.36 -6.60
N LEU A 256 29.60 -0.09 -7.55
CA LEU A 256 29.97 -0.21 -8.96
C LEU A 256 30.14 1.16 -9.66
N ILE A 257 29.41 2.19 -9.21
CA ILE A 257 29.49 3.57 -9.75
C ILE A 257 30.62 4.37 -9.07
N LYS A 258 31.22 3.86 -7.99
CA LYS A 258 32.48 4.40 -7.45
C LYS A 258 33.65 3.96 -8.35
N GLY A 259 33.74 4.57 -9.53
CA GLY A 259 34.81 4.37 -10.49
C GLY A 259 35.32 5.71 -11.02
N ARG A 260 36.52 6.08 -10.55
CA ARG A 260 37.43 7.16 -10.95
C ARG A 260 37.05 8.61 -10.63
#